data_AF-A0A815FJM5-F1
#
_entry.id   AF-A0A815FJM5-F1
#
_cell.length_a   1.000
_cell.length_b   1.000
_cell.length_c   1.000
_cell.angle_alpha   90.00
_cell.angle_beta   90.00
_cell.angle_gamma   90.00
#
_symmetry.space_group_name_H-M   'P 1'
#
loop_
_entity.id
_entity.type
_entity.pdbx_description
1 polymer ?
#
loop_
_entity_poly.entity_id
_entity_poly.type
_entity_poly.pdbx_seq_one_letter_code
_entity_poly.pdbx_strand_id
1 'polypeptide(L)'
;MEPRFHQVCLSYLISLEWIKYSDSSGNAAPHMLDYRRYAGGQFRTLAMLCELAQDATYDARDIFLERQIVNSQVISEELFRTKMDHLIGTWKKSTSSQFKRRMELIRITTMRNHLMSRPSIYFQANLTERSLISEPRHYGECNCGTTNHTCVEPMKIYETVKNNLTEKHTISNFFLGCYLVEALFLSTLECFYNESCMTDLHNFFHSPLDESWIFPALNSNLSQANESIESIVDELMIDDWSVYINFTSYYNKCAPSTCFTEYSSRQGLLTIATIIAGIFGGLSIGFQLFICF
;
A
#
# COMPACT_ATOMS: atom_id res chain seq x y z
N MET A 1 -19.16 -6.63 -1.92
CA MET A 1 -17.91 -7.39 -2.14
C MET A 1 -16.94 -6.80 -1.17
N GLU A 2 -16.47 -7.57 -0.21
CA GLU A 2 -15.68 -7.04 0.90
C GLU A 2 -14.25 -7.58 0.85
N PRO A 3 -13.23 -6.70 0.86
CA PRO A 3 -11.84 -7.12 0.98
C PRO A 3 -11.55 -7.59 2.40
N ARG A 4 -10.74 -8.63 2.52
CA ARG A 4 -10.09 -9.02 3.77
C ARG A 4 -8.61 -8.64 3.67
N PHE A 5 -8.27 -7.50 4.26
CA PHE A 5 -6.89 -7.01 4.26
C PHE A 5 -5.95 -7.95 5.02
N HIS A 6 -4.70 -7.96 4.58
CA HIS A 6 -3.60 -8.70 5.19
C HIS A 6 -3.47 -8.33 6.67
N GLN A 7 -3.19 -9.32 7.53
CA GLN A 7 -3.23 -9.15 8.98
C GLN A 7 -2.39 -7.96 9.47
N VAL A 8 -1.26 -7.68 8.82
CA VAL A 8 -0.40 -6.53 9.15
C VAL A 8 -1.17 -5.20 9.20
N CYS A 9 -2.11 -4.99 8.28
CA CYS A 9 -2.91 -3.77 8.17
C CYS A 9 -4.04 -3.68 9.22
N LEU A 10 -4.21 -4.73 10.02
CA LEU A 10 -5.16 -4.82 11.13
C LEU A 10 -4.44 -5.00 12.47
N SER A 11 -3.11 -5.01 12.46
CA SER A 11 -2.28 -5.32 13.62
C SER A 11 -1.80 -4.06 14.34
N TYR A 12 -1.27 -4.24 15.55
CA TYR A 12 -0.63 -3.16 16.29
C TYR A 12 0.64 -2.63 15.59
N LEU A 13 1.26 -3.35 14.66
CA LEU A 13 2.51 -2.92 14.01
C LEU A 13 2.37 -1.65 13.17
N ILE A 14 1.15 -1.29 12.78
CA ILE A 14 0.88 -0.04 12.06
C ILE A 14 0.23 1.03 12.96
N SER A 15 0.05 0.73 14.25
CA SER A 15 -0.55 1.65 15.21
C SER A 15 0.41 2.78 15.58
N LEU A 16 -0.16 3.92 16.01
CA LEU A 16 0.63 5.05 16.50
C LEU A 16 1.42 4.68 17.76
N GLU A 17 0.87 3.80 18.58
CA GLU A 17 1.49 3.29 19.80
C GLU A 17 2.78 2.53 19.49
N TRP A 18 2.73 1.57 18.55
CA TRP A 18 3.91 0.82 18.11
C TRP A 18 4.95 1.73 17.44
N ILE A 19 4.51 2.64 16.57
CA ILE A 19 5.41 3.57 15.89
C ILE A 19 6.13 4.48 16.90
N LYS A 20 5.40 5.02 17.88
CA LYS A 20 6.01 5.83 18.96
C LYS A 20 6.95 5.01 19.84
N TYR A 21 6.54 3.79 20.19
CA TYR A 21 7.36 2.87 20.97
C TYR A 21 8.69 2.57 20.26
N SER A 22 8.64 2.20 18.98
CA SER A 22 9.82 1.92 18.17
C SER A 22 10.70 3.15 17.92
N ASP A 23 10.12 4.34 17.76
CA ASP A 23 10.88 5.60 17.64
C ASP A 23 11.57 6.02 18.95
N SER A 24 10.96 5.74 20.12
CA SER A 24 11.47 6.18 21.43
C SER A 24 12.87 5.68 21.76
N SER A 25 13.25 4.52 21.21
CA SER A 25 14.53 3.88 21.49
C SER A 25 15.66 4.27 20.53
N GLY A 26 15.35 5.00 19.46
CA GLY A 26 16.35 5.37 18.44
C GLY A 26 17.43 6.32 18.96
N ASN A 27 17.13 7.16 19.96
CA ASN A 27 18.07 8.15 20.50
C ASN A 27 19.19 7.52 21.34
N ALA A 28 18.96 6.34 21.93
CA ALA A 28 19.93 5.62 22.75
C ALA A 28 20.79 4.63 21.94
N ALA A 29 20.51 4.44 20.64
CA ALA A 29 21.18 3.44 19.84
C ALA A 29 22.65 3.83 19.55
N PRO A 30 23.64 2.98 19.88
CA PRO A 30 25.05 3.34 19.82
C PRO A 30 25.62 3.33 18.39
N HIS A 31 24.91 2.72 17.43
CA HIS A 31 25.36 2.61 16.05
C HIS A 31 24.42 3.34 15.07
N MET A 32 24.98 3.91 14.01
CA MET A 32 24.19 4.66 13.01
C MET A 32 23.23 3.76 12.21
N LEU A 33 23.57 2.48 12.03
CA LEU A 33 22.76 1.49 11.30
C LEU A 33 21.91 0.61 12.23
N ASP A 34 21.81 0.98 13.50
CA ASP A 34 21.02 0.23 14.48
C ASP A 34 19.53 0.22 14.12
N TYR A 35 18.91 -0.96 14.20
CA TYR A 35 17.48 -1.19 13.94
C TYR A 35 16.57 -0.15 14.63
N ARG A 36 16.86 0.17 15.90
CA ARG A 36 16.04 1.06 16.72
C ARG A 36 15.98 2.50 16.17
N ARG A 37 16.92 2.91 15.31
CA ARG A 37 16.91 4.24 14.67
C ARG A 37 15.95 4.36 13.49
N TYR A 38 15.55 3.24 12.90
CA TYR A 38 14.79 3.21 11.65
C TYR A 38 13.48 2.42 11.74
N ALA A 39 13.32 1.59 12.78
CA ALA A 39 12.13 0.76 12.99
C ALA A 39 10.83 1.58 12.86
N GLY A 40 10.66 2.67 13.61
CA GLY A 40 9.44 3.46 13.54
C GLY A 40 9.20 4.13 12.18
N GLY A 41 10.27 4.47 11.44
CA GLY A 41 10.18 4.92 10.05
C GLY A 41 9.69 3.84 9.09
N GLN A 42 10.17 2.60 9.24
CA GLN A 42 9.71 1.45 8.46
C GLN A 42 8.23 1.14 8.72
N PHE A 43 7.83 1.11 9.98
CA PHE A 43 6.43 0.84 10.35
C PHE A 43 5.47 1.97 9.98
N ARG A 44 5.91 3.23 10.03
CA ARG A 44 5.15 4.36 9.50
C ARG A 44 4.92 4.21 7.99
N THR A 45 5.96 3.80 7.26
CA THR A 45 5.84 3.53 5.82
C THR A 45 4.86 2.38 5.57
N LEU A 46 4.93 1.30 6.34
CA LEU A 46 4.00 0.18 6.26
C LEU A 46 2.55 0.58 6.55
N ALA A 47 2.33 1.44 7.56
CA ALA A 47 1.02 2.00 7.86
C ALA A 47 0.46 2.81 6.69
N MET A 48 1.29 3.67 6.07
CA MET A 48 0.90 4.43 4.88
C MET A 48 0.55 3.53 3.69
N LEU A 49 1.29 2.43 3.49
CA LEU A 49 0.99 1.46 2.44
C LEU A 49 -0.37 0.79 2.66
N CYS A 50 -0.67 0.41 3.90
CA CYS A 50 -1.99 -0.13 4.27
C CYS A 50 -3.11 0.88 4.01
N GLU A 51 -2.94 2.15 4.41
CA GLU A 51 -3.93 3.21 4.17
C GLU A 51 -4.17 3.44 2.67
N LEU A 52 -3.09 3.63 1.90
CA LEU A 52 -3.18 3.83 0.45
C LEU A 52 -3.85 2.64 -0.27
N ALA A 53 -3.57 1.41 0.18
CA ALA A 53 -4.16 0.22 -0.42
C ALA A 53 -5.65 0.07 -0.05
N GLN A 54 -6.04 0.42 1.18
CA GLN A 54 -7.43 0.45 1.62
C GLN A 54 -8.24 1.47 0.82
N ASP A 55 -7.73 2.71 0.70
CA ASP A 55 -8.38 3.78 -0.06
C ASP A 55 -8.54 3.40 -1.53
N ALA A 56 -7.44 2.96 -2.18
CA ALA A 56 -7.47 2.54 -3.57
C ALA A 56 -8.44 1.38 -3.81
N THR A 57 -8.56 0.47 -2.83
CA THR A 57 -9.48 -0.66 -2.89
C THR A 57 -10.93 -0.22 -2.78
N TYR A 58 -11.26 0.60 -1.79
CA TYR A 58 -12.65 1.03 -1.58
C TYR A 58 -13.13 1.94 -2.72
N ASP A 59 -12.29 2.87 -3.19
CA ASP A 59 -12.59 3.71 -4.36
C ASP A 59 -12.87 2.86 -5.60
N ALA A 60 -11.98 1.91 -5.90
CA ALA A 60 -12.13 1.04 -7.07
C ALA A 60 -13.35 0.10 -6.95
N ARG A 61 -13.67 -0.34 -5.73
CA ARG A 61 -14.84 -1.19 -5.44
C ARG A 61 -16.12 -0.41 -5.70
N ASP A 62 -16.22 0.81 -5.18
CA ASP A 62 -17.44 1.59 -5.26
C ASP A 62 -17.76 1.93 -6.72
N ILE A 63 -16.74 2.34 -7.50
CA ILE A 63 -16.86 2.51 -8.97
C ILE A 63 -17.31 1.23 -9.68
N PHE A 64 -16.84 0.06 -9.24
CA PHE A 64 -17.23 -1.21 -9.83
C PHE A 64 -18.68 -1.59 -9.51
N LEU A 65 -19.12 -1.38 -8.27
CA LEU A 65 -20.47 -1.72 -7.81
C LEU A 65 -21.55 -0.80 -8.40
N GLU A 66 -21.20 0.42 -8.80
CA GLU A 66 -22.09 1.31 -9.55
C GLU A 66 -22.41 0.80 -10.97
N ARG A 67 -21.58 -0.09 -11.53
CA ARG A 67 -21.80 -0.63 -12.88
C ARG A 67 -22.97 -1.60 -12.88
N GLN A 68 -24.01 -1.27 -13.64
CA GLN A 68 -25.14 -2.17 -13.86
C GLN A 68 -24.87 -3.11 -15.03
N ILE A 69 -25.14 -4.40 -14.83
CA ILE A 69 -25.19 -5.37 -15.93
C ILE A 69 -26.61 -5.39 -16.46
N VAL A 70 -26.79 -4.80 -17.65
CA VAL A 70 -28.07 -4.77 -18.36
C VAL A 70 -27.89 -5.56 -19.65
N ASN A 71 -28.75 -6.57 -19.85
CA ASN A 71 -28.83 -7.32 -21.09
C ASN A 71 -30.21 -7.07 -21.71
N SER A 72 -30.29 -7.10 -23.05
CA SER A 72 -31.56 -6.97 -23.77
C SER A 72 -32.52 -8.14 -23.51
N GLN A 73 -31.98 -9.27 -23.08
CA GLN A 73 -32.71 -10.48 -22.71
C GLN A 73 -32.09 -11.09 -21.46
N VAL A 74 -32.90 -11.77 -20.65
CA VAL A 74 -32.40 -12.55 -19.52
C VAL A 74 -31.50 -13.67 -20.02
N ILE A 75 -30.30 -13.74 -19.47
CA ILE A 75 -29.36 -14.85 -19.68
C ILE A 75 -29.56 -15.93 -18.62
N SER A 76 -29.07 -17.15 -18.90
CA SER A 76 -29.06 -18.24 -17.91
C SER A 76 -28.23 -17.89 -16.67
N GLU A 77 -28.56 -18.50 -15.53
CA GLU A 77 -27.82 -18.29 -14.29
C GLU A 77 -26.35 -18.68 -14.42
N GLU A 78 -26.05 -19.77 -15.12
CA GLU A 78 -24.68 -20.22 -15.39
C GLU A 78 -23.89 -19.18 -16.20
N LEU A 79 -24.48 -18.65 -17.27
CA LEU A 79 -23.84 -17.62 -18.08
C LEU A 79 -23.68 -16.30 -17.31
N PHE A 80 -24.64 -15.95 -16.46
CA PHE A 80 -24.55 -14.80 -15.57
C PHE A 80 -23.39 -14.95 -14.58
N ARG A 81 -23.30 -16.09 -13.87
CA ARG A 81 -22.22 -16.37 -12.92
C ARG A 81 -20.86 -16.33 -13.60
N THR A 82 -20.72 -16.99 -14.74
CA THR A 82 -19.47 -16.97 -15.53
C THR A 82 -19.06 -15.55 -15.93
N LYS A 83 -20.02 -14.73 -16.40
CA LYS A 83 -19.75 -13.32 -16.72
C LYS A 83 -19.37 -12.52 -15.47
N MET A 84 -20.04 -12.73 -14.34
CA MET A 84 -19.73 -12.06 -13.08
C MET A 84 -18.32 -12.41 -12.60
N ASP A 85 -17.98 -13.69 -12.58
CA ASP A 85 -16.66 -14.15 -12.14
C ASP A 85 -15.55 -13.58 -13.04
N HIS A 86 -15.77 -13.55 -14.35
CA HIS A 86 -14.84 -12.92 -15.29
C HIS A 86 -14.70 -11.41 -15.06
N LEU A 87 -15.81 -10.70 -14.86
CA LEU A 87 -15.81 -9.25 -14.61
C LEU A 87 -15.10 -8.92 -13.31
N ILE A 88 -15.40 -9.66 -12.23
CA ILE A 88 -14.77 -9.49 -10.92
C ILE A 88 -13.28 -9.82 -10.99
N GLY A 89 -12.90 -10.93 -11.63
CA GLY A 89 -11.50 -11.31 -11.80
C GLY A 89 -10.71 -10.28 -12.61
N THR A 90 -11.29 -9.77 -13.69
CA THR A 90 -10.69 -8.69 -14.50
C THR A 90 -10.54 -7.41 -13.70
N TRP A 91 -11.56 -7.04 -12.92
CA TRP A 91 -11.54 -5.86 -12.07
C TRP A 91 -10.44 -5.99 -11.01
N LYS A 92 -10.39 -7.09 -10.23
CA LYS A 92 -9.35 -7.32 -9.21
C LYS A 92 -7.95 -7.15 -9.81
N LYS A 93 -7.67 -7.86 -10.92
CA LYS A 93 -6.38 -7.80 -11.61
C LYS A 93 -6.05 -6.39 -12.10
N SER A 94 -7.03 -5.67 -12.65
CA SER A 94 -6.85 -4.30 -13.13
C SER A 94 -6.54 -3.33 -11.98
N THR A 95 -7.27 -3.44 -10.87
CA THR A 95 -7.06 -2.61 -9.68
C THR A 95 -5.67 -2.83 -9.09
N SER A 96 -5.27 -4.09 -8.86
CA SER A 96 -3.92 -4.40 -8.36
C SER A 96 -2.84 -3.90 -9.31
N SER A 97 -3.01 -4.10 -10.63
CA SER A 97 -2.07 -3.60 -11.64
C SER A 97 -1.93 -2.08 -11.65
N GLN A 98 -3.04 -1.35 -11.45
CA GLN A 98 -3.02 0.11 -11.38
C GLN A 98 -2.32 0.61 -10.12
N PHE A 99 -2.57 -0.02 -8.98
CA PHE A 99 -1.90 0.30 -7.73
C PHE A 99 -0.39 0.03 -7.82
N LYS A 100 0.00 -1.16 -8.31
CA LYS A 100 1.41 -1.51 -8.56
C LYS A 100 2.13 -0.46 -9.42
N ARG A 101 1.50 0.02 -10.49
CA ARG A 101 2.07 1.09 -11.33
C ARG A 101 2.27 2.41 -10.58
N ARG A 102 1.35 2.77 -9.68
CA ARG A 102 1.49 3.96 -8.82
C ARG A 102 2.65 3.77 -7.84
N MET A 103 2.77 2.59 -7.24
CA MET A 103 3.88 2.26 -6.34
C MET A 103 5.23 2.29 -7.06
N GLU A 104 5.29 1.76 -8.28
CA GLU A 104 6.51 1.82 -9.10
C GLU A 104 6.91 3.27 -9.43
N LEU A 105 5.93 4.13 -9.72
CA LEU A 105 6.19 5.56 -9.92
C LEU A 105 6.75 6.21 -8.64
N ILE A 106 6.21 5.87 -7.47
CA ILE A 106 6.71 6.35 -6.17
C ILE A 106 8.14 5.86 -5.96
N ARG A 107 8.44 4.57 -6.17
CA ARG A 107 9.79 4.01 -6.07
C ARG A 107 10.77 4.76 -6.97
N ILE A 108 10.50 4.84 -8.28
CA ILE A 108 11.41 5.50 -9.23
C ILE A 108 11.62 6.97 -8.89
N THR A 109 10.57 7.68 -8.48
CA THR A 109 10.63 9.10 -8.13
C THR A 109 11.39 9.35 -6.84
N THR A 110 11.17 8.51 -5.82
CA THR A 110 11.86 8.64 -4.51
C THR A 110 13.33 8.29 -4.63
N MET A 111 13.67 7.29 -5.45
CA MET A 111 15.06 6.91 -5.72
C MET A 111 15.81 7.98 -6.48
N ARG A 112 15.26 8.50 -7.59
CA ARG A 112 15.96 9.48 -8.43
C ARG A 112 16.11 10.85 -7.80
N ASN A 113 15.17 11.23 -6.93
CA ASN A 113 15.18 12.56 -6.31
C ASN A 113 15.67 12.53 -4.85
N HIS A 114 16.03 11.35 -4.31
CA HIS A 114 16.40 11.15 -2.91
C HIS A 114 15.37 11.70 -1.90
N LEU A 115 14.09 11.81 -2.28
CA LEU A 115 13.05 12.53 -1.51
C LEU A 115 12.67 11.82 -0.20
N MET A 116 12.89 10.51 -0.11
CA MET A 116 12.48 9.69 1.05
C MET A 116 13.64 8.98 1.75
N SER A 117 14.89 9.26 1.37
CA SER A 117 16.04 8.73 2.09
C SER A 117 16.44 9.68 3.21
N ARG A 118 16.59 9.14 4.42
CA ARG A 118 17.31 9.86 5.48
C ARG A 118 18.75 10.02 4.99
N PRO A 119 19.34 11.23 4.95
CA PRO A 119 20.66 11.42 4.33
C PRO A 119 21.71 10.44 4.83
N SER A 120 21.64 10.06 6.12
CA SER A 120 22.56 9.13 6.77
C SER A 120 22.51 7.67 6.28
N ILE A 121 21.44 7.22 5.60
CA ILE A 121 21.37 5.87 5.04
C ILE A 121 21.85 5.80 3.59
N TYR A 122 21.96 6.96 2.93
CA TYR A 122 22.37 7.06 1.54
C TYR A 122 23.78 7.63 1.40
N PHE A 123 24.12 8.65 2.19
CA PHE A 123 25.46 9.24 2.30
C PHE A 123 25.98 9.13 3.73
N GLN A 124 27.30 9.00 3.87
CA GLN A 124 27.98 9.25 5.12
C GLN A 124 28.82 10.52 5.00
N ALA A 125 28.72 11.36 6.02
CA ALA A 125 29.45 12.61 6.10
C ALA A 125 30.54 12.49 7.15
N ASN A 126 31.79 12.61 6.73
CA ASN A 126 32.96 12.62 7.58
C ASN A 126 33.47 14.06 7.68
N LEU A 127 33.31 14.65 8.87
CA LEU A 127 33.87 15.95 9.18
C LEU A 127 35.32 15.78 9.62
N THR A 128 36.24 16.39 8.88
CA THR A 128 37.62 16.60 9.31
C THR A 128 37.78 18.03 9.82
N GLU A 129 38.91 18.36 10.44
CA GLU A 129 39.19 19.72 10.94
C GLU A 129 39.09 20.81 9.85
N ARG A 130 39.16 20.45 8.56
CA ARG A 130 39.25 21.40 7.43
C ARG A 130 38.25 21.16 6.29
N SER A 131 37.55 20.03 6.28
CA SER A 131 36.62 19.69 5.20
C SER A 131 35.49 18.79 5.68
N LEU A 132 34.34 18.94 5.01
CA LEU A 132 33.24 17.98 5.08
C LEU A 132 33.33 17.09 3.84
N ILE A 133 33.65 15.81 4.04
CA ILE A 133 33.66 14.82 2.96
C ILE A 133 32.34 14.06 3.04
N SER A 134 31.57 14.09 1.95
CA SER A 134 30.35 13.29 1.79
C SER A 134 30.62 12.20 0.78
N GLU A 135 30.45 10.95 1.17
CA GLU A 135 30.62 9.79 0.30
C GLU A 135 29.37 8.89 0.35
N PRO A 136 29.00 8.24 -0.76
CA PRO A 136 27.88 7.31 -0.73
C PRO A 136 28.14 6.18 0.27
N ARG A 137 27.09 5.78 0.99
CA ARG A 137 27.18 4.63 1.88
C ARG A 137 27.29 3.34 1.07
N HIS A 138 27.93 2.36 1.68
CA HIS A 138 28.01 0.99 1.17
C HIS A 138 27.18 0.04 2.05
N TYR A 139 26.49 -0.88 1.41
CA TYR A 139 25.79 -2.01 2.04
C TYR A 139 26.37 -3.29 1.43
N GLY A 140 27.25 -3.96 2.17
CA GLY A 140 28.13 -4.99 1.61
C GLY A 140 29.00 -4.45 0.47
N GLU A 141 29.03 -5.15 -0.66
CA GLU A 141 29.76 -4.73 -1.86
C GLU A 141 29.00 -3.66 -2.67
N CYS A 142 27.79 -3.28 -2.28
CA CYS A 142 27.01 -2.29 -3.05
C CYS A 142 27.21 -0.85 -2.57
N ASN A 143 27.36 0.08 -3.52
CA ASN A 143 27.49 1.52 -3.30
C ASN A 143 26.20 2.28 -3.66
N CYS A 144 25.67 3.09 -2.74
CA CYS A 144 24.42 3.82 -2.94
C CYS A 144 24.47 4.96 -3.97
N GLY A 145 25.66 5.43 -4.31
CA GLY A 145 25.88 6.43 -5.36
C GLY A 145 25.81 5.85 -6.78
N THR A 146 25.65 4.53 -6.90
CA THR A 146 25.42 3.85 -8.18
C THR A 146 23.93 3.66 -8.44
N THR A 147 23.58 3.17 -9.63
CA THR A 147 22.17 2.98 -10.03
C THR A 147 21.51 1.74 -9.42
N ASN A 148 22.23 0.93 -8.64
CA ASN A 148 21.64 -0.27 -8.05
C ASN A 148 20.79 0.08 -6.82
N HIS A 149 19.49 -0.15 -6.91
CA HIS A 149 18.53 0.23 -5.87
C HIS A 149 18.29 -0.86 -4.83
N THR A 150 18.55 -2.13 -5.14
CA THR A 150 18.29 -3.28 -4.24
C THR A 150 19.37 -3.46 -3.17
N CYS A 151 20.14 -2.41 -2.89
CA CYS A 151 21.30 -2.46 -2.04
C CYS A 151 20.92 -2.33 -0.59
N VAL A 152 20.95 -3.48 0.09
CA VAL A 152 20.44 -3.66 1.44
C VAL A 152 21.35 -4.53 2.28
N GLU A 153 21.21 -4.40 3.59
CA GLU A 153 21.79 -5.30 4.59
C GLU A 153 20.75 -5.63 5.68
N PRO A 154 20.87 -6.79 6.35
CA PRO A 154 19.99 -7.12 7.47
C PRO A 154 20.08 -6.08 8.59
N MET A 155 18.93 -5.68 9.13
CA MET A 155 18.89 -4.78 10.27
C MET A 155 19.40 -5.47 11.52
N LYS A 156 20.20 -4.73 12.29
CA LYS A 156 20.91 -5.25 13.45
C LYS A 156 20.73 -4.35 14.66
N ILE A 157 20.73 -4.96 15.84
CA ILE A 157 20.77 -4.26 17.12
C ILE A 157 22.21 -4.32 17.64
N TYR A 158 22.74 -3.16 18.01
CA TYR A 158 24.09 -3.02 18.54
C TYR A 158 24.08 -2.56 19.99
N GLU A 159 25.05 -3.05 20.76
CA GLU A 159 25.32 -2.58 22.13
C GLU A 159 26.79 -2.27 22.31
N THR A 160 27.07 -1.26 23.13
CA THR A 160 28.43 -0.93 23.53
C THR A 160 28.76 -1.68 24.82
N VAL A 161 29.59 -2.72 24.71
CA VAL A 161 30.07 -3.50 25.87
C VAL A 161 31.56 -3.20 26.05
N LYS A 162 31.93 -2.64 27.21
CA LYS A 162 33.33 -2.25 27.52
C LYS A 162 33.95 -1.36 26.43
N ASN A 163 33.21 -0.36 25.95
CA ASN A 163 33.58 0.56 24.85
C ASN A 163 33.73 -0.07 23.45
N ASN A 164 33.46 -1.36 23.29
CA ASN A 164 33.42 -2.00 21.98
C ASN A 164 31.98 -2.13 21.50
N LEU A 165 31.75 -1.75 20.26
CA LEU A 165 30.47 -1.98 19.60
C LEU A 165 30.34 -3.47 19.26
N THR A 166 29.26 -4.08 19.69
CA THR A 166 28.97 -5.50 19.45
C THR A 166 27.59 -5.65 18.84
N GLU A 167 27.48 -6.49 17.81
CA GLU A 167 26.19 -6.94 17.29
C GLU A 167 25.57 -7.90 18.30
N LYS A 168 24.31 -7.65 18.67
CA LYS A 168 23.58 -8.46 19.66
C LYS A 168 22.49 -9.31 19.04
N HIS A 169 21.85 -8.79 18.01
CA HIS A 169 20.74 -9.45 17.36
C HIS A 169 20.62 -8.97 15.91
N THR A 170 20.32 -9.90 15.00
CA THR A 170 19.96 -9.60 13.61
C THR A 170 18.47 -9.88 13.44
N ILE A 171 17.73 -8.92 12.88
CA ILE A 171 16.30 -9.08 12.60
C ILE A 171 16.15 -9.93 11.33
N SER A 172 15.54 -11.11 11.47
CA SER A 172 15.35 -12.05 10.36
C SER A 172 14.61 -11.40 9.19
N ASN A 173 15.25 -11.43 8.01
CA ASN A 173 14.71 -10.96 6.73
C ASN A 173 14.09 -9.55 6.77
N PHE A 174 14.61 -8.68 7.63
CA PHE A 174 14.20 -7.28 7.69
C PHE A 174 15.41 -6.39 7.42
N PHE A 175 15.28 -5.48 6.47
CA PHE A 175 16.44 -4.85 5.82
C PHE A 175 16.47 -3.32 5.97
N LEU A 176 17.70 -2.80 5.92
CA LEU A 176 18.01 -1.38 5.71
C LEU A 176 18.87 -1.27 4.45
N GLY A 177 18.76 -0.16 3.72
CA GLY A 177 19.50 0.00 2.48
C GLY A 177 19.55 1.45 2.00
N CYS A 178 20.04 1.63 0.77
CA CYS A 178 20.17 2.94 0.15
C CYS A 178 18.84 3.71 0.11
N TYR A 179 17.73 2.99 -0.04
CA TYR A 179 16.38 3.52 -0.05
C TYR A 179 15.51 2.75 0.93
N LEU A 180 14.86 3.49 1.85
CA LEU A 180 14.07 2.90 2.93
C LEU A 180 12.92 2.04 2.40
N VAL A 181 12.18 2.56 1.41
CA VAL A 181 11.04 1.87 0.78
C VAL A 181 11.48 0.60 0.07
N GLU A 182 12.60 0.64 -0.66
CA GLU A 182 13.12 -0.53 -1.36
C GLU A 182 13.58 -1.62 -0.37
N ALA A 183 14.26 -1.21 0.69
CA ALA A 183 14.65 -2.12 1.76
C ALA A 183 13.43 -2.74 2.45
N LEU A 184 12.36 -1.96 2.67
CA LEU A 184 11.11 -2.48 3.21
C LEU A 184 10.48 -3.51 2.28
N PHE A 185 10.43 -3.23 0.98
CA PHE A 185 9.83 -4.12 -0.02
C PHE A 185 10.53 -5.47 -0.12
N LEU A 186 11.86 -5.47 0.01
CA LEU A 186 12.67 -6.68 0.08
C LEU A 186 12.55 -7.43 1.42
N SER A 187 12.01 -6.77 2.46
CA SER A 187 11.85 -7.38 3.78
C SER A 187 10.64 -8.30 3.85
N THR A 188 10.69 -9.26 4.77
CA THR A 188 9.55 -10.05 5.24
C THR A 188 9.21 -9.65 6.68
N LEU A 189 8.09 -10.15 7.20
CA LEU A 189 7.66 -9.87 8.57
C LEU A 189 7.95 -11.05 9.52
N GLU A 190 8.85 -11.97 9.17
CA GLU A 190 9.11 -13.22 9.89
C GLU A 190 9.32 -13.06 11.40
N CYS A 191 10.15 -12.09 11.81
CA CYS A 191 10.37 -11.80 13.23
C CYS A 191 9.05 -11.43 13.95
N PHE A 192 8.15 -10.70 13.28
CA PHE A 192 6.90 -10.23 13.88
C PHE A 192 5.83 -11.32 13.98
N TYR A 193 6.01 -12.47 13.34
CA TYR A 193 5.20 -13.68 13.57
C TYR A 193 5.75 -14.57 14.69
N ASN A 194 6.96 -14.29 15.19
CA ASN A 194 7.63 -15.10 16.19
C ASN A 194 7.60 -14.44 17.56
N GLU A 195 6.91 -15.05 18.52
CA GLU A 195 6.78 -14.52 19.89
C GLU A 195 8.14 -14.32 20.59
N SER A 196 9.11 -15.21 20.36
CA SER A 196 10.46 -15.07 20.92
C SER A 196 11.17 -13.85 20.33
N CYS A 197 11.05 -13.63 19.02
CA CYS A 197 11.67 -12.47 18.37
C CYS A 197 11.01 -11.15 18.83
N MET A 198 9.68 -11.13 18.99
CA MET A 198 8.96 -10.00 19.57
C MET A 198 9.39 -9.71 21.01
N THR A 199 9.61 -10.76 21.81
CA THR A 199 10.11 -10.64 23.19
C THR A 199 11.55 -10.10 23.21
N ASP A 200 12.42 -10.60 22.35
CA ASP A 200 13.79 -10.11 22.21
C ASP A 200 13.81 -8.64 21.82
N LEU A 201 13.01 -8.26 20.82
CA LEU A 201 12.85 -6.87 20.41
C LEU A 201 12.42 -5.99 21.58
N HIS A 202 11.41 -6.41 22.34
CA HIS A 202 10.95 -5.69 23.52
C HIS A 202 12.08 -5.45 24.52
N ASN A 203 12.89 -6.47 24.81
CA ASN A 203 14.02 -6.35 25.74
C ASN A 203 15.12 -5.36 25.29
N PHE A 204 15.30 -5.17 23.97
CA PHE A 204 16.29 -4.23 23.44
C PHE A 204 15.82 -2.77 23.40
N PHE A 205 14.51 -2.56 23.42
CA PHE A 205 13.90 -1.24 23.42
C PHE A 205 13.92 -0.65 24.84
N HIS A 206 14.69 0.42 25.03
CA HIS A 206 14.77 1.13 26.32
C HIS A 206 13.66 2.20 26.34
N SER A 207 12.41 1.80 26.59
CA SER A 207 11.28 2.75 26.63
C SER A 207 10.85 3.08 28.07
N PRO A 208 10.56 4.35 28.38
CA PRO A 208 9.95 4.78 29.64
C PRO A 208 8.42 4.62 29.66
N LEU A 209 7.81 4.06 28.61
CA LEU A 209 6.38 3.71 28.63
C LEU A 209 6.20 2.51 29.58
N ASP A 210 5.19 2.58 30.45
CA ASP A 210 4.89 1.60 31.51
C ASP A 210 5.25 0.16 31.10
N GLU A 211 5.95 -0.53 31.98
CA GLU A 211 6.53 -1.89 31.86
C GLU A 211 5.54 -3.00 31.44
N SER A 212 4.28 -2.67 31.12
CA SER A 212 3.19 -3.60 30.82
C SER A 212 2.78 -3.72 29.35
N TRP A 213 3.32 -2.90 28.42
CA TRP A 213 2.82 -2.92 27.03
C TRP A 213 3.48 -4.02 26.17
N ILE A 214 2.80 -5.16 26.05
CA ILE A 214 3.20 -6.28 25.20
C ILE A 214 2.45 -6.19 23.87
N PHE A 215 3.19 -6.09 22.76
CA PHE A 215 2.61 -6.16 21.42
C PHE A 215 2.55 -7.63 20.97
N PRO A 216 1.35 -8.18 20.68
CA PRO A 216 1.23 -9.56 20.26
C PRO A 216 1.88 -9.78 18.89
N ALA A 217 2.49 -10.95 18.72
CA ALA A 217 2.98 -11.40 17.42
C ALA A 217 1.82 -11.58 16.42
N LEU A 218 2.12 -11.48 15.14
CA LEU A 218 1.23 -11.83 14.04
C LEU A 218 0.95 -13.34 14.04
N ASN A 219 -0.17 -13.75 13.44
CA ASN A 219 -0.61 -15.15 13.46
C ASN A 219 -0.33 -15.81 12.11
N SER A 220 0.61 -16.75 12.09
CA SER A 220 1.04 -17.44 10.87
C SER A 220 -0.05 -18.31 10.23
N ASN A 221 -1.16 -18.57 10.93
CA ASN A 221 -2.32 -19.25 10.35
C ASN A 221 -3.20 -18.30 9.51
N LEU A 222 -3.07 -16.99 9.66
CA LEU A 222 -3.88 -16.00 8.93
C LEU A 222 -3.19 -15.53 7.65
N SER A 223 -1.88 -15.31 7.71
CA SER A 223 -1.07 -14.86 6.56
C SER A 223 0.36 -15.44 6.66
N GLN A 224 1.08 -15.51 5.53
CA GLN A 224 2.40 -16.17 5.48
C GLN A 224 3.51 -15.27 6.04
N ALA A 225 4.35 -15.84 6.91
CA ALA A 225 5.42 -15.09 7.56
C ALA A 225 6.58 -14.71 6.62
N ASN A 226 6.88 -15.59 5.67
CA ASN A 226 8.01 -15.49 4.72
C ASN A 226 7.65 -14.77 3.41
N GLU A 227 6.46 -14.17 3.33
CA GLU A 227 6.06 -13.34 2.20
C GLU A 227 6.77 -11.98 2.28
N SER A 228 7.30 -11.51 1.16
CA SER A 228 7.90 -10.17 1.09
C SER A 228 6.82 -9.10 1.15
N ILE A 229 7.16 -7.96 1.74
CA ILE A 229 6.24 -6.81 1.77
C ILE A 229 5.90 -6.35 0.36
N GLU A 230 6.82 -6.47 -0.61
CA GLU A 230 6.52 -6.20 -2.03
C GLU A 230 5.38 -7.09 -2.57
N SER A 231 5.39 -8.38 -2.26
CA SER A 231 4.33 -9.32 -2.68
C SER A 231 2.99 -8.94 -2.07
N ILE A 232 2.98 -8.61 -0.77
CA ILE A 232 1.77 -8.17 -0.06
C ILE A 232 1.23 -6.87 -0.70
N VAL A 233 2.11 -5.90 -1.00
CA VAL A 233 1.74 -4.63 -1.64
C VAL A 233 1.23 -4.82 -3.07
N ASP A 234 1.85 -5.72 -3.84
CA ASP A 234 1.45 -6.05 -5.21
C ASP A 234 0.01 -6.59 -5.28
N GLU A 235 -0.45 -7.25 -4.21
CA GLU A 235 -1.81 -7.76 -4.03
C GLU A 235 -2.71 -6.80 -3.22
N LEU A 236 -2.45 -5.48 -3.27
CA LEU A 236 -3.24 -4.44 -2.57
C LEU A 236 -3.31 -4.62 -1.05
N MET A 237 -2.36 -5.32 -0.45
CA MET A 237 -2.40 -5.71 0.97
C MET A 237 -3.68 -6.51 1.32
N ILE A 238 -4.19 -7.33 0.41
CA ILE A 238 -5.42 -8.12 0.58
C ILE A 238 -5.12 -9.62 0.53
N ASP A 239 -5.58 -10.35 1.55
CA ASP A 239 -5.45 -11.81 1.60
C ASP A 239 -6.59 -12.52 0.86
N ASP A 240 -7.81 -11.97 0.93
CA ASP A 240 -8.99 -12.60 0.35
C ASP A 240 -10.11 -11.60 0.05
N TRP A 241 -11.08 -12.03 -0.76
CA TRP A 241 -12.26 -11.25 -1.13
C TRP A 241 -13.54 -12.03 -0.88
N SER A 242 -14.41 -11.49 -0.02
CA SER A 242 -15.77 -11.99 0.15
C SER A 242 -16.68 -11.44 -0.96
N VAL A 243 -17.05 -12.30 -1.91
CA VAL A 243 -17.88 -11.95 -3.06
C VAL A 243 -19.30 -12.52 -2.88
N TYR A 244 -20.31 -11.67 -3.04
CA TYR A 244 -21.72 -12.07 -3.03
C TYR A 244 -22.36 -11.70 -4.37
N ILE A 245 -22.93 -12.71 -5.05
CA ILE A 245 -23.58 -12.58 -6.36
C ILE A 245 -25.02 -13.06 -6.24
N ASN A 246 -25.98 -12.22 -6.63
CA ASN A 246 -27.41 -12.51 -6.54
C ASN A 246 -28.08 -12.54 -7.93
N PHE A 247 -28.30 -13.74 -8.46
CA PHE A 247 -28.97 -13.92 -9.75
C PHE A 247 -30.44 -13.47 -9.73
N THR A 248 -31.17 -13.69 -8.63
CA THR A 248 -32.57 -13.28 -8.50
C THR A 248 -32.74 -11.77 -8.66
N SER A 249 -31.84 -10.98 -8.07
CA SER A 249 -31.85 -9.52 -8.23
C SER A 249 -31.55 -9.09 -9.67
N TYR A 250 -30.71 -9.84 -10.39
CA TYR A 250 -30.45 -9.60 -11.82
C TYR A 250 -31.67 -9.97 -12.68
N TYR A 251 -32.24 -11.14 -12.47
CA TYR A 251 -33.41 -11.66 -13.19
C TYR A 251 -34.59 -10.69 -13.10
N ASN A 252 -34.93 -10.23 -11.89
CA ASN A 252 -36.05 -9.31 -11.67
C ASN A 252 -35.87 -7.95 -12.35
N LYS A 253 -34.62 -7.51 -12.57
CA LYS A 253 -34.32 -6.27 -13.32
C LYS A 253 -34.41 -6.46 -14.84
N CYS A 254 -34.07 -7.66 -15.34
CA CYS A 254 -33.96 -7.92 -16.79
C CYS A 254 -35.20 -8.62 -17.38
N ALA A 255 -36.08 -9.21 -16.57
CA ALA A 255 -37.39 -9.72 -16.97
C ALA A 255 -38.50 -9.05 -16.13
N PRO A 256 -38.77 -7.75 -16.34
CA PRO A 256 -39.88 -7.10 -15.64
C PRO A 256 -41.21 -7.74 -16.07
N SER A 257 -42.07 -8.01 -15.09
CA SER A 257 -43.43 -8.54 -15.31
C SER A 257 -44.36 -7.55 -16.03
N THR A 258 -43.99 -6.26 -16.04
CA THR A 258 -44.68 -5.18 -16.74
C THR A 258 -43.63 -4.27 -17.38
N CYS A 259 -43.61 -4.19 -18.71
CA CYS A 259 -42.83 -3.18 -19.42
C CYS A 259 -43.48 -1.81 -19.18
N PHE A 260 -42.92 -1.01 -18.29
CA PHE A 260 -43.23 0.41 -18.29
C PHE A 260 -42.36 1.06 -19.36
N THR A 261 -43.01 1.68 -20.35
CA THR A 261 -42.33 2.68 -21.16
C THR A 261 -42.06 3.87 -20.25
N GLU A 262 -40.94 3.87 -19.54
CA GLU A 262 -40.34 5.13 -19.13
C GLU A 262 -39.95 5.84 -20.41
N TYR A 263 -40.84 6.72 -20.87
CA TYR A 263 -40.43 7.82 -21.72
C TYR A 263 -39.42 8.62 -20.89
N SER A 264 -38.14 8.29 -21.02
CA SER A 264 -37.09 9.23 -20.64
C SER A 264 -37.24 10.39 -21.60
N SER A 265 -38.07 11.37 -21.23
CA SER A 265 -37.99 12.69 -21.82
C SER A 265 -36.62 13.24 -21.42
N ARG A 266 -35.60 12.91 -22.23
CA ARG A 266 -34.31 13.59 -22.23
C ARG A 266 -34.43 14.95 -22.94
N GLN A 267 -35.61 15.57 -22.86
CA GLN A 267 -35.90 16.92 -23.30
C GLN A 267 -36.72 17.58 -22.19
N GLY A 268 -36.04 17.91 -21.09
CA GLY A 268 -36.62 18.79 -20.09
C GLY A 268 -36.99 20.14 -20.72
N LEU A 269 -37.90 20.88 -20.08
CA LEU A 269 -38.27 22.25 -20.45
C LEU A 269 -37.06 23.14 -20.80
N LEU A 270 -35.91 22.89 -20.15
CA LEU A 270 -34.63 23.53 -20.43
C LEU A 270 -34.11 23.32 -21.86
N THR A 271 -34.26 22.11 -22.43
CA THR A 271 -33.86 21.80 -23.81
C THR A 271 -34.77 22.49 -24.83
N ILE A 272 -36.07 22.57 -24.54
CA ILE A 272 -37.03 23.30 -25.37
C ILE A 272 -36.75 24.80 -25.29
N ALA A 273 -36.46 25.33 -24.09
CA ALA A 273 -36.08 26.71 -23.88
C ALA A 273 -34.76 27.07 -24.57
N THR A 274 -33.75 26.20 -24.55
CA THR A 274 -32.48 26.43 -25.28
C THR A 274 -32.63 26.31 -26.78
N ILE A 275 -33.51 25.45 -27.29
CA ILE A 275 -33.85 25.39 -28.71
C ILE A 275 -34.58 26.68 -29.14
N ILE A 276 -35.58 27.14 -28.37
CA ILE A 276 -36.28 28.41 -28.64
C ILE A 276 -35.29 29.59 -28.58
N ALA A 277 -34.43 29.65 -27.55
CA ALA A 277 -33.40 30.66 -27.43
C ALA A 277 -32.37 30.59 -28.57
N GLY A 278 -32.04 29.40 -29.06
CA GLY A 278 -31.16 29.19 -30.22
C GLY A 278 -31.82 29.55 -31.56
N ILE A 279 -33.14 29.42 -31.67
CA ILE A 279 -33.94 29.83 -32.84
C ILE A 279 -34.09 31.36 -32.89
N PHE A 280 -34.28 32.01 -31.73
CA PHE A 280 -34.35 33.48 -31.64
C PHE A 280 -32.98 34.17 -31.59
N GLY A 281 -31.94 33.47 -31.15
CA GLY A 281 -30.56 33.96 -31.02
C GLY A 281 -29.60 33.33 -32.03
N GLY A 282 -30.05 33.15 -33.27
CA GLY A 282 -29.39 32.39 -34.34
C GLY A 282 -27.86 32.35 -34.32
N LEU A 283 -27.33 31.13 -34.34
CA LEU A 283 -26.10 30.73 -35.02
C LEU A 283 -24.92 31.73 -34.98
N SER A 284 -24.06 31.59 -33.97
CA SER A 284 -22.65 31.91 -34.11
C SER A 284 -21.79 30.71 -33.74
N ILE A 285 -21.57 29.86 -34.75
CA ILE A 285 -20.32 29.17 -35.06
C ILE A 285 -19.77 28.18 -34.01
N GLY A 286 -19.92 26.89 -34.33
CA GLY A 286 -18.77 25.98 -34.25
C GLY A 286 -18.68 24.99 -33.09
N PHE A 287 -19.76 24.30 -32.70
CA PHE A 287 -19.63 23.03 -31.97
C PHE A 287 -19.86 21.85 -32.92
N GLN A 288 -18.79 21.38 -33.54
CA GLN A 288 -18.71 20.02 -34.08
C GLN A 288 -18.06 19.10 -33.05
N LEU A 289 -18.86 18.13 -32.59
CA LEU A 289 -18.54 16.70 -32.43
C LEU A 289 -17.35 16.36 -31.49
N PHE A 290 -17.51 15.62 -30.39
CA PHE A 290 -18.20 14.33 -30.28
C PHE A 290 -18.78 14.08 -28.87
N ILE A 291 -19.99 13.52 -28.86
CA ILE A 291 -20.64 12.76 -27.78
C ILE A 291 -20.29 11.28 -28.05
N CYS A 292 -20.09 10.38 -27.08
CA CYS A 292 -21.17 9.63 -26.43
C CYS A 292 -20.69 8.75 -25.25
N PHE A 293 -21.64 8.61 -24.32
CA PHE A 293 -21.82 7.60 -23.28
C PHE A 293 -22.31 6.27 -23.85
#